data_AF-A0A2E2U7G7-F1
#
_entry.id   AF-A0A2E2U7G7-F1
#
_cell.length_a   1.000
_cell.length_b   1.000
_cell.length_c   1.000
_cell.angle_alpha   90.00
_cell.angle_beta   90.00
_cell.angle_gamma   90.00
#
_symmetry.space_group_name_H-M   'P 1'
#
loop_
_entity.id
_entity.type
_entity.pdbx_description
1 polymer ?
#
loop_
_entity_poly.entity_id
_entity_poly.type
_entity_poly.pdbx_seq_one_letter_code
_entity_poly.pdbx_strand_id
1 'polypeptide(L)'
;MNENIILPQYTASNLCYNCKAEKHSAMLFDNLPEIIRPNIAAKLLGVSVKTIYDWRYRQKTRNIPDDLFLKINRFLYVRTSALKKWINTQNKFL
;
A
#
# COMPACT_ATOMS: atom_id res chain seq x y z
N MET A 1 9.03 -54.98 -7.18
CA MET A 1 9.30 -53.72 -7.91
C MET A 1 8.75 -52.61 -7.03
N ASN A 2 9.60 -51.96 -6.24
CA ASN A 2 9.19 -50.91 -5.32
C ASN A 2 9.67 -49.58 -5.87
N GLU A 3 8.73 -48.74 -6.30
CA GLU A 3 9.01 -47.40 -6.77
C GLU A 3 9.21 -46.48 -5.56
N ASN A 4 10.45 -46.05 -5.36
CA ASN A 4 10.79 -45.00 -4.40
C ASN A 4 10.28 -43.66 -4.93
N ILE A 5 9.18 -43.15 -4.39
CA ILE A 5 8.69 -41.80 -4.67
C ILE A 5 9.59 -40.81 -3.92
N ILE A 6 10.50 -40.17 -4.64
CA ILE A 6 11.32 -39.08 -4.12
C ILE A 6 10.47 -37.80 -4.13
N LEU A 7 10.02 -37.36 -2.95
CA LEU A 7 9.43 -36.03 -2.78
C LEU A 7 10.56 -34.98 -2.87
N PRO A 8 10.43 -33.94 -3.70
CA PRO A 8 11.42 -32.87 -3.74
C PRO A 8 11.42 -32.15 -2.38
N GLN A 9 12.59 -32.13 -1.72
CA GLN A 9 12.77 -31.41 -0.47
C GLN A 9 12.78 -29.90 -0.76
N TYR A 10 11.68 -29.22 -0.44
CA TYR A 10 11.60 -27.77 -0.50
C TYR A 10 12.40 -27.18 0.67
N THR A 11 13.62 -26.71 0.41
CA THR A 11 14.41 -25.99 1.41
C THR A 11 13.91 -24.54 1.51
N ALA A 12 13.69 -24.08 2.74
CA ALA A 12 13.20 -22.73 3.05
C ALA A 12 14.07 -21.59 2.48
N SER A 13 15.32 -21.91 2.09
CA SER A 13 16.26 -21.01 1.43
C SER A 13 15.83 -20.55 0.03
N ASN A 14 14.85 -21.21 -0.61
CA ASN A 14 14.34 -20.82 -1.93
C ASN A 14 13.13 -19.87 -1.88
N LEU A 15 12.67 -19.50 -0.67
CA LEU A 15 11.51 -18.60 -0.45
C LEU A 15 11.92 -17.17 -0.05
N CYS A 16 13.20 -16.83 -0.07
CA CYS A 16 13.63 -15.45 0.15
C CYS A 16 13.64 -14.70 -1.19
N TYR A 17 12.62 -13.88 -1.40
CA TYR A 17 12.63 -12.81 -2.39
C TYR A 17 13.96 -12.06 -2.26
N ASN A 18 14.82 -12.19 -3.26
CA ASN A 18 16.03 -11.40 -3.37
C ASN A 18 15.63 -9.98 -3.78
N CYS A 19 14.94 -9.27 -2.88
CA CYS A 19 14.57 -7.88 -3.08
C CYS A 19 15.79 -7.02 -2.77
N LYS A 20 16.70 -6.94 -3.74
CA LYS A 20 17.57 -5.76 -3.87
C LYS A 20 16.63 -4.57 -3.94
N ALA A 21 16.46 -3.86 -2.83
CA ALA A 21 15.71 -2.61 -2.81
C ALA A 21 16.53 -1.60 -3.61
N GLU A 22 16.28 -1.54 -4.92
CA GLU A 22 16.77 -0.46 -5.76
C GLU A 22 16.27 0.84 -5.12
N LYS A 23 17.22 1.73 -4.77
CA LYS A 23 16.92 3.07 -4.26
C LYS A 23 16.38 3.94 -5.40
N HIS A 24 15.22 3.59 -5.94
CA HIS A 24 14.38 4.51 -6.70
C HIS A 24 13.48 5.23 -5.70
N SER A 25 14.00 6.26 -5.03
CA SER A 25 13.21 7.13 -4.14
C SER A 25 12.27 8.09 -4.89
N ALA A 26 11.91 7.80 -6.13
CA ALA A 26 11.11 8.69 -6.97
C ALA A 26 10.14 7.87 -7.83
N MET A 27 8.82 8.11 -7.65
CA MET A 27 7.71 7.90 -8.60
C MET A 27 6.39 7.36 -8.02
N LEU A 28 6.28 7.02 -6.73
CA LEU A 28 5.02 6.48 -6.17
C LEU A 28 3.80 7.40 -6.41
N PHE A 29 4.00 8.71 -6.52
CA PHE A 29 2.91 9.68 -6.69
C PHE A 29 2.99 10.48 -7.99
N ASP A 30 3.89 10.11 -8.91
CA ASP A 30 4.12 10.88 -10.12
C ASP A 30 3.02 10.58 -11.15
N ASN A 31 2.54 11.62 -11.82
CA ASN A 31 1.42 11.57 -12.79
C ASN A 31 0.05 11.11 -12.23
N LEU A 32 -0.16 11.20 -10.91
CA LEU A 32 -1.48 10.95 -10.33
C LEU A 32 -2.39 12.18 -10.45
N PRO A 33 -3.71 11.99 -10.64
CA PRO A 33 -4.67 13.07 -10.49
C PRO A 33 -4.70 13.57 -9.04
N GLU A 34 -5.17 14.81 -8.83
CA GLU A 34 -5.23 15.44 -7.51
C GLU A 34 -6.07 14.64 -6.51
N ILE A 35 -7.10 13.94 -7.00
CA ILE A 35 -7.95 13.05 -6.22
C ILE A 35 -8.02 11.67 -6.87
N ILE A 36 -7.91 10.62 -6.06
CA ILE A 36 -7.98 9.23 -6.50
C ILE A 36 -9.06 8.47 -5.74
N ARG A 37 -9.53 7.36 -6.33
CA ARG A 37 -10.47 6.45 -5.68
C ARG A 37 -9.75 5.55 -4.67
N PRO A 38 -10.43 5.07 -3.60
CA PRO A 38 -9.83 4.19 -2.60
C PRO A 38 -9.19 2.92 -3.18
N ASN A 39 -9.75 2.34 -4.25
CA ASN A 39 -9.17 1.18 -4.92
C ASN A 39 -7.84 1.50 -5.62
N ILE A 40 -7.70 2.69 -6.20
CA ILE A 40 -6.44 3.15 -6.80
C ILE A 40 -5.40 3.39 -5.69
N ALA A 41 -5.78 4.08 -4.62
CA ALA A 41 -4.91 4.31 -3.47
C ALA A 41 -4.42 2.99 -2.84
N ALA A 42 -5.32 2.02 -2.70
CA ALA A 42 -4.99 0.68 -2.20
C ALA A 42 -3.96 -0.03 -3.07
N LYS A 43 -4.16 -0.03 -4.40
CA LYS A 43 -3.24 -0.61 -5.37
C LYS A 43 -1.86 0.07 -5.32
N LEU A 44 -1.85 1.39 -5.20
CA LEU A 44 -0.64 2.20 -5.17
C LEU A 44 0.24 1.93 -3.94
N LEU A 45 -0.40 1.71 -2.78
CA LEU A 45 0.29 1.48 -1.51
C LEU A 45 0.52 0.00 -1.21
N GLY A 46 0.03 -0.91 -2.06
CA GLY A 46 0.10 -2.35 -1.81
C GLY A 46 -0.72 -2.80 -0.60
N VAL A 47 -1.80 -2.09 -0.27
CA VAL A 47 -2.69 -2.42 0.87
C VAL A 47 -4.07 -2.83 0.39
N SER A 48 -4.84 -3.47 1.27
CA SER A 48 -6.23 -3.80 0.94
C SER A 48 -7.11 -2.54 0.85
N VAL A 49 -8.14 -2.58 -0.01
CA VAL A 49 -9.15 -1.50 -0.08
C VAL A 49 -9.83 -1.29 1.28
N LYS A 50 -10.09 -2.38 2.00
CA LYS A 50 -10.66 -2.35 3.36
C LYS A 50 -9.79 -1.53 4.31
N THR A 51 -8.46 -1.64 4.20
CA THR A 51 -7.52 -0.84 4.98
C THR A 51 -7.71 0.67 4.74
N ILE A 52 -7.95 1.08 3.50
CA ILE A 52 -8.22 2.50 3.15
C ILE A 52 -9.56 2.97 3.76
N TYR A 53 -10.59 2.13 3.79
CA TYR A 53 -11.85 2.46 4.46
C TYR A 53 -11.71 2.49 5.99
N ASP A 54 -10.93 1.59 6.56
CA ASP A 54 -10.63 1.56 7.99
C ASP A 54 -9.90 2.84 8.42
N TRP A 55 -9.01 3.37 7.58
CA TRP A 55 -8.36 4.67 7.79
C TRP A 55 -9.38 5.79 7.93
N ARG A 56 -10.40 5.84 7.07
CA ARG A 56 -11.48 6.81 7.19
C ARG A 56 -12.31 6.63 8.46
N TYR A 57 -12.61 5.39 8.84
CA TYR A 57 -13.42 5.14 10.04
C TYR A 57 -12.65 5.46 11.33
N ARG A 58 -11.33 5.25 11.35
CA ARG A 58 -10.47 5.38 12.52
C ARG A 58 -9.51 6.57 12.44
N GLN A 59 -9.91 7.67 11.80
CA GLN A 59 -9.04 8.82 11.54
C GLN A 59 -8.36 9.34 12.81
N LYS A 60 -9.15 9.57 13.87
CA LYS A 60 -8.64 10.08 15.16
C LYS A 60 -7.64 9.14 15.83
N THR A 61 -7.90 7.84 15.80
CA THR A 61 -7.06 6.83 16.48
C THR A 61 -5.71 6.63 15.80
N ARG A 62 -5.63 6.85 14.49
CA ARG A 62 -4.42 6.63 13.69
C ARG A 62 -3.71 7.93 13.28
N ASN A 63 -4.13 9.06 13.85
CA ASN A 63 -3.61 10.39 13.51
C ASN A 63 -3.57 10.63 11.99
N ILE A 64 -4.67 10.27 11.33
CA ILE A 64 -4.82 10.43 9.89
C ILE A 64 -5.37 11.84 9.63
N PRO A 65 -4.81 12.59 8.66
CA PRO A 65 -5.27 13.93 8.36
C PRO A 65 -6.75 13.96 7.98
N ASP A 66 -7.47 14.96 8.48
CA ASP A 66 -8.90 15.14 8.21
C ASP A 66 -9.16 15.49 6.73
N ASP A 67 -8.19 16.14 6.07
CA ASP A 67 -8.25 16.53 4.66
C ASP A 67 -7.86 15.42 3.67
N LEU A 68 -7.47 14.24 4.18
CA LEU A 68 -7.09 13.09 3.37
C LEU A 68 -8.27 12.56 2.55
N PHE A 69 -9.45 12.54 3.15
CA PHE A 69 -10.64 11.95 2.56
C PHE A 69 -11.62 13.03 2.13
N LEU A 70 -12.07 12.96 0.88
CA LEU A 70 -13.08 13.84 0.34
C LEU A 70 -14.29 13.03 -0.10
N LYS A 71 -15.49 13.44 0.33
CA LYS A 71 -16.74 12.83 -0.13
C LYS A 71 -17.38 13.75 -1.17
N ILE A 72 -17.42 13.30 -2.42
CA ILE A 72 -18.13 13.98 -3.51
C ILE A 72 -19.29 13.09 -3.91
N ASN A 73 -20.53 13.59 -3.79
CA ASN A 73 -21.75 12.80 -3.96
C ASN A 73 -21.78 11.56 -3.04
N ARG A 74 -22.07 10.38 -3.61
CA ARG A 74 -22.09 9.08 -2.89
C ARG A 74 -20.70 8.45 -2.76
N PHE A 75 -19.68 9.11 -3.28
CA PHE A 75 -18.38 8.50 -3.52
C PHE A 75 -17.31 9.07 -2.60
N LEU A 76 -16.44 8.18 -2.12
CA LEU A 76 -15.25 8.54 -1.37
C LEU A 76 -14.06 8.68 -2.32
N TYR A 77 -13.26 9.71 -2.07
CA TYR A 77 -12.02 10.01 -2.75
C TYR A 77 -10.92 10.25 -1.72
N VAL A 78 -9.68 10.07 -2.15
CA VAL A 78 -8.47 10.34 -1.39
C VAL A 78 -7.71 11.45 -2.09
N ARG A 79 -7.36 12.50 -1.35
CA ARG A 79 -6.56 13.61 -1.87
C ARG A 79 -5.10 13.18 -1.95
N THR A 80 -4.54 13.18 -3.16
CA THR A 80 -3.19 12.66 -3.43
C THR A 80 -2.12 13.47 -2.70
N SER A 81 -2.27 14.79 -2.62
CA SER A 81 -1.31 15.66 -1.92
C SER A 81 -1.28 15.42 -0.41
N ALA A 82 -2.44 15.26 0.23
CA ALA A 82 -2.54 14.92 1.66
C ALA A 82 -2.00 13.51 1.92
N LEU A 83 -2.31 12.55 1.02
CA LEU A 83 -1.81 11.18 1.12
C LEU A 83 -0.28 11.12 1.07
N LYS A 84 0.33 11.80 0.10
CA LYS A 84 1.79 11.91 -0.04
C LYS A 84 2.43 12.50 1.20
N LYS A 85 1.91 13.64 1.69
CA LYS A 85 2.41 14.29 2.91
C LYS A 85 2.32 13.35 4.11
N TRP A 86 1.18 12.71 4.32
CA TRP A 86 0.97 11.81 5.45
C TRP A 86 1.88 10.59 5.40
N ILE A 87 2.05 9.97 4.24
CA ILE A 87 2.95 8.82 4.09
C ILE A 87 4.39 9.21 4.37
N ASN A 88 4.81 10.42 3.95
CA ASN A 88 6.13 10.94 4.28
C ASN A 88 6.29 11.18 5.80
N THR A 89 5.23 11.55 6.53
CA THR A 89 5.33 11.67 8.00
C THR A 89 5.43 10.32 8.71
N GLN A 90 4.82 9.27 8.16
CA GLN A 90 4.94 7.92 8.70
C GLN A 90 6.32 7.31 8.42
N ASN A 91 6.87 7.56 7.24
CA ASN A 91 8.17 7.05 6.82
C ASN A 91 9.25 8.12 7.00
N LYS A 92 9.68 8.38 8.25
CA LYS A 92 10.75 9.35 8.57
C LYS A 92 12.13 9.06 7.94
N PHE A 93 12.24 7.99 7.15
CA PHE A 93 13.48 7.48 6.56
C PHE A 93 13.53 7.59 5.02
N LEU A 94 12.50 8.17 4.38
CA LEU A 94 12.48 8.57 2.98
C LEU A 94 12.64 10.08 2.86
#